data_AF-A0A392W5K2-F1
#
_entry.id   AF-A0A392W5K2-F1
#
_cell.length_a   1.000
_cell.length_b   1.000
_cell.length_c   1.000
_cell.angle_alpha   90.00
_cell.angle_beta   90.00
_cell.angle_gamma   90.00
#
_symmetry.space_group_name_H-M   'P 1'
#
loop_
_entity.id
_entity.type
_entity.pdbx_description
1 polymer ?
#
loop_
_entity_poly.entity_id
_entity_poly.type
_entity_poly.pdbx_seq_one_letter_code
_entity_poly.pdbx_strand_id
1 'polypeptide(L)' 'VKESVKEHAELFAVFASLKLECEVKVEELPVVCEFPGVFPRDVSDVPPEREVEFTIDLVLGTGPISMA' A
#
# COMPACT_ATOMS: atom_id res chain seq x y z
N VAL A 1 -12.02 25.69 9.94
CA VAL A 1 -12.20 24.24 9.69
C VAL A 1 -12.19 23.90 8.20
N LYS A 2 -13.03 24.54 7.37
CA LYS A 2 -13.09 24.23 5.91
C LYS A 2 -11.82 24.56 5.11
N GLU A 3 -11.04 25.52 5.59
CA GLU A 3 -9.77 25.95 4.98
C GLU A 3 -8.67 24.89 5.11
N SER A 4 -8.54 24.27 6.30
CA SER A 4 -7.53 23.24 6.59
C SER A 4 -7.72 21.94 5.78
N VAL A 5 -8.96 21.59 5.43
CA VAL A 5 -9.25 20.40 4.61
C VAL A 5 -8.86 20.62 3.14
N LYS A 6 -9.06 21.84 2.63
CA LYS A 6 -8.72 22.20 1.25
C LYS A 6 -7.20 22.24 1.05
N GLU A 7 -6.47 22.82 2.00
CA GLU A 7 -5.01 22.88 1.98
C GLU A 7 -4.39 21.47 2.01
N HIS A 8 -4.97 20.54 2.78
CA HIS A 8 -4.55 19.15 2.81
C HIS A 8 -4.81 18.40 1.50
N ALA A 9 -5.92 18.70 0.82
CA ALA A 9 -6.25 18.10 -0.47
C ALA A 9 -5.30 18.60 -1.56
N GLU A 10 -4.95 19.88 -1.54
CA GLU A 10 -3.98 20.48 -2.47
C GLU A 10 -2.57 19.93 -2.22
N LEU A 11 -2.14 19.80 -0.96
CA LEU A 11 -0.87 19.15 -0.59
C LEU A 11 -0.81 17.69 -1.06
N PHE A 12 -1.91 16.95 -0.89
CA PHE A 12 -2.00 15.55 -1.33
C PHE A 12 -1.97 15.42 -2.85
N ALA A 13 -2.65 16.31 -3.58
CA ALA A 13 -2.62 16.35 -5.04
C ALA A 13 -1.21 16.65 -5.56
N VAL A 14 -0.51 17.63 -4.99
CA VAL A 14 0.88 17.94 -5.35
C VAL A 14 1.80 16.76 -5.02
N PHE A 15 1.64 16.11 -3.87
CA PHE A 15 2.43 14.93 -3.50
C PHE A 15 2.16 13.72 -4.41
N ALA A 16 0.90 13.51 -4.79
CA ALA A 16 0.52 12.47 -5.75
C ALA A 16 1.08 12.77 -7.15
N SER A 17 1.01 14.02 -7.61
CA SER A 17 1.63 14.46 -8.86
C SER A 17 3.15 14.34 -8.84
N LEU A 18 3.80 14.71 -7.74
CA LEU A 18 5.24 14.52 -7.56
C LEU A 18 5.62 13.03 -7.55
N LYS A 19 4.81 12.15 -6.94
CA LYS A 19 5.01 10.69 -6.99
C LYS A 19 4.67 10.07 -8.34
N LEU A 20 3.79 10.69 -9.13
CA LEU A 20 3.41 10.26 -10.47
C LEU A 20 4.48 10.67 -11.49
N GLU A 21 5.02 11.89 -11.36
CA GLU A 21 6.15 12.40 -12.16
C GLU A 21 7.47 11.77 -11.74
N CYS A 22 7.63 11.45 -10.46
CA CYS A 22 8.69 10.60 -9.96
C CYS A 22 8.22 9.15 -10.07
N GLU A 23 8.08 8.69 -11.31
CA GLU A 23 8.12 7.26 -11.64
C GLU A 23 9.54 6.76 -11.33
N VAL A 24 9.92 6.78 -10.05
CA VAL A 24 11.12 6.09 -9.57
C VAL A 24 10.82 4.64 -9.84
N LYS A 25 11.45 4.13 -10.90
CA LYS A 25 11.49 2.71 -11.18
C LYS A 25 11.93 2.06 -9.88
N VAL A 26 11.07 1.21 -9.31
CA VAL A 26 11.32 0.55 -8.04
C VAL A 26 12.65 -0.20 -8.11
N GLU A 27 13.02 -0.64 -9.32
CA GLU A 27 14.29 -1.25 -9.71
C GLU A 27 15.52 -0.35 -9.51
N GLU A 28 15.36 0.97 -9.36
CA GLU A 28 16.45 1.94 -9.13
C GLU A 28 16.66 2.26 -7.65
N LEU A 29 15.78 1.79 -6.76
CA LEU A 29 15.95 1.96 -5.32
C LEU A 29 17.15 1.12 -4.85
N PRO A 30 18.12 1.68 -4.09
CA PRO A 30 19.32 0.96 -3.66
C PRO A 30 19.01 -0.38 -2.96
N VAL A 31 17.97 -0.38 -2.11
CA VAL A 31 17.50 -1.59 -1.43
C VAL A 31 17.00 -2.67 -2.41
N VAL A 32 16.38 -2.28 -3.52
CA VAL A 32 15.88 -3.24 -4.52
C VAL A 32 17.03 -3.82 -5.33
N CYS A 33 18.04 -3.00 -5.66
CA CYS A 33 19.27 -3.45 -6.32
C CYS A 33 20.09 -4.43 -5.47
N GLU A 34 20.06 -4.29 -4.14
CA GLU A 34 20.72 -5.23 -3.21
C GLU A 34 20.02 -6.59 -3.14
N PHE A 35 18.72 -6.64 -3.46
CA PHE A 35 17.88 -7.84 -3.37
C PHE A 35 17.13 -8.16 -4.69
N PRO A 36 17.84 -8.46 -5.80
CA PRO A 36 17.24 -8.62 -7.12
C PRO A 36 16.28 -9.83 -7.25
N GLY A 37 16.36 -10.81 -6.33
CA GLY A 37 15.47 -11.97 -6.29
C GLY A 37 14.25 -11.82 -5.36
N VAL A 38 14.18 -10.74 -4.57
CA VAL A 38 13.08 -10.48 -3.61
C VAL A 38 11.98 -9.63 -4.24
N PHE A 39 12.35 -8.79 -5.21
CA PHE A 39 11.45 -7.89 -5.92
C PHE A 39 11.41 -8.20 -7.42
N PRO A 40 10.95 -9.39 -7.82
CA PRO A 40 10.75 -9.70 -9.23
C PRO A 40 9.68 -8.78 -9.84
N ARG A 41 9.81 -8.50 -11.14
CA ARG A 41 8.90 -7.60 -11.88
C ARG A 41 7.45 -8.10 -11.91
N ASP A 42 7.30 -9.42 -11.82
CA ASP A 42 6.03 -10.12 -11.69
C ASP A 42 5.93 -10.70 -10.28
N VAL A 43 4.80 -10.47 -9.58
CA VAL A 43 4.54 -11.10 -8.27
C VAL A 43 4.21 -12.57 -8.52
N SER A 44 5.24 -13.43 -8.43
CA SER A 44 5.14 -14.84 -8.84
C SER A 44 4.39 -15.73 -7.86
N ASP A 45 4.41 -15.47 -6.55
CA ASP A 45 4.00 -16.52 -5.61
C ASP A 45 3.18 -16.01 -4.42
N VAL A 46 2.07 -16.69 -4.18
CA VAL A 46 1.48 -16.79 -2.84
C VAL A 46 2.55 -17.44 -1.97
N PRO A 47 2.86 -16.92 -0.77
CA PRO A 47 3.82 -17.57 0.11
C PRO A 47 3.41 -19.04 0.30
N PRO A 48 4.38 -19.97 0.43
CA PRO A 48 4.09 -21.38 0.66
C PRO A 48 3.04 -21.53 1.76
N GLU A 49 2.16 -22.53 1.62
CA GLU A 49 1.09 -22.80 2.58
C GLU A 49 1.70 -22.90 3.99
N ARG A 50 1.35 -21.93 4.83
CA ARG A 50 1.86 -21.80 6.20
C ARG A 50 0.68 -21.62 7.12
N GLU A 51 0.62 -22.41 8.18
CA GLU A 51 -0.34 -22.19 9.26
C GLU A 51 0.05 -20.91 10.00
N VAL A 52 -0.77 -19.88 9.88
CA VAL A 52 -0.61 -18.61 10.60
C VAL A 52 -1.84 -18.39 11.44
N GLU A 53 -1.67 -18.36 12.76
CA GLU A 53 -2.70 -17.91 13.68
C GLU A 53 -2.70 -16.38 13.66
N PHE A 54 -3.77 -15.78 13.14
CA PHE A 54 -3.97 -14.34 13.17
C PHE A 54 -5.27 -14.00 13.90
N THR A 55 -5.25 -12.89 14.62
CA THR A 55 -6.43 -12.34 15.29
C THR A 55 -6.92 -11.13 14.50
N ILE A 56 -8.24 -11.02 14.35
CA ILE A 56 -8.88 -9.82 13.78
C ILE A 56 -9.56 -9.08 14.93
N ASP A 57 -9.03 -7.90 15.25
CA ASP A 57 -9.67 -7.01 16.21
C ASP A 57 -10.83 -6.27 15.54
N LEU A 58 -12.03 -6.51 16.04
CA LEU A 58 -13.23 -5.83 15.56
C LEU A 58 -13.52 -4.61 16.43
N VAL A 59 -13.93 -3.52 15.78
CA VAL A 59 -14.53 -2.39 16.49
C VAL A 59 -15.88 -2.83 17.03
N LEU A 60 -16.24 -2.37 18.24
CA LEU A 60 -17.55 -2.63 18.82
C LEU A 60 -18.66 -2.20 17.85
N GLY A 61 -19.57 -3.12 17.52
CA GLY A 61 -20.67 -2.90 16.58
C GLY A 61 -20.41 -3.37 15.15
N THR A 62 -19.22 -3.89 14.83
CA THR A 62 -18.97 -4.57 13.55
C THR A 62 -19.78 -5.87 13.47
N GLY A 63 -20.68 -5.95 12.48
CA GLY A 63 -21.47 -7.15 12.16
C GLY A 63 -21.00 -7.81 10.85
N PRO A 64 -21.48 -9.03 10.55
CA PRO A 64 -21.15 -9.72 9.31
C PRO A 64 -21.73 -8.99 8.10
N ILE A 65 -20.99 -8.99 6.99
CA ILE A 65 -21.47 -8.52 5.69
C ILE A 65 -21.83 -9.76 4.86
N SER A 66 -23.03 -9.77 4.26
CA SER A 66 -23.45 -10.83 3.33
C SER A 66 -23.86 -10.24 1.99
N MET A 67 -23.47 -10.91 0.90
CA MET A 67 -24.04 -10.67 -0.43
C MET A 67 -25.01 -11.83 -0.73
N ALA A 68 -26.22 -11.50 -1.18
CA ALA A 68 -27.27 -12.46 -1.54
C ALA A 68 -27.22 -12.84 -3.03
#